data_AF-A0A969NFB8-F1
#
_entry.id   AF-A0A969NFB8-F1
#
_cell.length_a   1.000
_cell.length_b   1.000
_cell.length_c   1.000
_cell.angle_alpha   90.00
_cell.angle_beta   90.00
_cell.angle_gamma   90.00
#
_symmetry.space_group_name_H-M   'P 1'
#
loop_
_entity.id
_entity.type
_entity.pdbx_description
1 polymer ?
#
loop_
_entity_poly.entity_id
_entity_poly.type
_entity_poly.pdbx_seq_one_letter_code
_entity_poly.pdbx_strand_id
1 'polypeptide(L)'
;MIISILLLFLIIDQQYFTYFQYHINIMVFGLVEDDTSAVLKSVWTDHPIFLISIIYLCLLGLSIYVINRIYEKKEFLKFNSTFKNILLFTVYLLAYPLNMRGSVGEYPLSIEDSTISGNSFINLLCQNGFLTLEAAIREHQNSREELSNEDLLKEYGYHSINEALADYYQLPVDSFLNKNYLDFVFKKTEKDTLLEKNPPNVVFILAESFGSYYLNFHSKELNLLGDFEKHNTRRFVL
;
A
#
# COMPACT_ATOMS: atom_id res chain seq x y z
N MET A 1 7.14 -5.52 29.29
CA MET A 1 6.05 -5.79 28.34
C MET A 1 6.18 -4.94 27.09
N ILE A 2 6.12 -3.60 27.18
CA ILE A 2 6.19 -2.70 25.99
C ILE A 2 7.44 -2.95 25.14
N ILE A 3 8.64 -2.96 25.74
CA ILE A 3 9.91 -3.18 25.03
C ILE A 3 9.93 -4.54 24.31
N SER A 4 9.29 -5.55 24.90
CA SER A 4 9.21 -6.89 24.31
C SER A 4 8.39 -6.88 23.03
N ILE A 5 7.26 -6.18 23.04
CA ILE A 5 6.40 -6.02 21.87
C ILE A 5 7.12 -5.21 20.79
N LEU A 6 7.81 -4.13 21.18
CA LEU A 6 8.58 -3.31 20.24
C LEU A 6 9.69 -4.11 19.55
N LEU A 7 10.45 -4.90 20.32
CA LEU A 7 11.51 -5.75 19.76
C LEU A 7 10.95 -6.84 18.85
N LEU A 8 9.85 -7.49 19.25
CA LEU A 8 9.20 -8.50 18.42
C LEU A 8 8.78 -7.90 17.08
N PHE A 9 8.19 -6.71 17.13
CA PHE A 9 7.73 -6.02 15.93
C PHE A 9 8.90 -5.62 15.00
N LEU A 10 9.99 -5.08 15.54
CA LEU A 10 11.19 -4.76 14.76
C LEU A 10 11.80 -6.01 14.09
N ILE A 11 11.74 -7.16 14.76
CA ILE A 11 12.18 -8.43 14.17
C ILE A 11 11.27 -8.84 13.02
N ILE A 12 9.95 -8.69 13.17
CA ILE A 12 8.98 -8.99 12.11
C ILE A 12 9.23 -8.10 10.89
N ASP A 13 9.37 -6.79 11.09
CA ASP A 13 9.68 -5.85 10.01
C ASP A 13 11.02 -6.19 9.33
N GLN A 14 12.05 -6.58 10.09
CA GLN A 14 13.33 -7.01 9.52
C GLN A 14 13.22 -8.29 8.68
N GLN A 15 12.42 -9.28 9.11
CA GLN A 15 12.19 -10.49 8.33
C GLN A 15 11.40 -10.17 7.06
N TYR A 16 10.40 -9.30 7.17
CA TYR A 16 9.63 -8.79 6.03
C TYR A 16 10.56 -8.09 5.03
N PHE A 17 11.43 -7.19 5.51
CA PHE A 17 12.42 -6.49 4.69
C PHE A 17 13.39 -7.45 3.98
N THR A 18 13.82 -8.52 4.66
CA THR A 18 14.72 -9.51 4.05
C THR A 18 14.08 -10.20 2.84
N TYR A 19 12.77 -10.45 2.89
CA TYR A 19 12.04 -11.11 1.81
C TYR A 19 11.60 -10.13 0.71
N PHE A 20 10.95 -9.01 1.10
CA PHE A 20 10.33 -8.06 0.17
C PHE A 20 11.24 -6.90 -0.25
N GLN A 21 12.42 -6.73 0.39
CA GLN A 21 13.35 -5.61 0.18
C GLN A 21 12.73 -4.23 0.45
N TYR A 22 11.61 -4.21 1.18
CA TYR A 22 10.87 -3.03 1.64
C TYR A 22 10.40 -3.27 3.07
N HIS A 23 10.21 -2.20 3.84
CA HIS A 23 9.53 -2.27 5.13
C HIS A 23 8.06 -2.66 4.94
N ILE A 24 7.38 -3.02 6.04
CA ILE A 24 5.95 -3.39 6.02
C ILE A 24 5.14 -2.34 5.24
N ASN A 25 4.43 -2.79 4.20
CA ASN A 25 3.59 -1.97 3.32
C ASN A 25 2.20 -2.61 3.15
N ILE A 26 1.33 -2.03 2.31
CA ILE A 26 -0.04 -2.50 2.08
C ILE A 26 -0.15 -3.97 1.65
N MET A 27 0.88 -4.54 1.02
CA MET A 27 0.88 -5.95 0.58
C MET A 27 0.71 -6.92 1.75
N VAL A 28 1.07 -6.51 2.98
CA VAL A 28 0.84 -7.33 4.18
C VAL A 28 -0.63 -7.71 4.34
N PHE A 29 -1.56 -6.85 3.94
CA PHE A 29 -2.99 -7.12 4.03
C PHE A 29 -3.46 -8.11 2.98
N GLY A 30 -2.97 -8.02 1.73
CA GLY A 30 -3.28 -9.02 0.70
C GLY A 30 -2.83 -10.43 1.09
N LEU A 31 -1.65 -10.55 1.70
CA LEU A 31 -1.14 -11.81 2.24
C LEU A 31 -2.03 -12.38 3.36
N VAL A 32 -2.56 -11.52 4.23
CA VAL A 32 -3.43 -11.92 5.33
C VAL A 32 -4.84 -12.26 4.84
N GLU A 33 -5.35 -11.54 3.84
CA GLU A 33 -6.74 -11.64 3.36
C GLU A 33 -6.95 -12.76 2.33
N ASP A 34 -5.98 -13.03 1.45
CA ASP A 34 -6.13 -14.01 0.39
C ASP A 34 -5.79 -15.44 0.85
N ASP A 35 -4.62 -15.66 1.47
CA ASP A 35 -4.15 -17.01 1.80
C ASP A 35 -3.22 -17.05 3.04
N THR A 36 -3.76 -16.69 4.21
CA THR A 36 -2.99 -16.65 5.47
C THR A 36 -2.28 -17.97 5.81
N SER A 37 -2.87 -19.10 5.39
CA SER A 37 -2.32 -20.44 5.65
C SER A 37 -1.02 -20.70 4.86
N ALA A 38 -0.95 -20.23 3.61
CA ALA A 38 0.24 -20.34 2.78
C ALA A 38 1.36 -19.46 3.32
N VAL A 39 1.01 -18.24 3.76
CA VAL A 39 1.95 -17.30 4.40
C VAL A 39 2.58 -17.92 5.65
N LEU A 40 1.76 -18.49 6.54
CA LEU A 40 2.28 -19.12 7.77
C LEU A 40 3.21 -20.30 7.46
N LYS A 41 2.90 -21.07 6.40
CA LYS A 41 3.74 -22.18 5.94
C LYS A 41 5.07 -21.70 5.36
N SER A 42 5.06 -20.63 4.56
CA SER A 42 6.28 -20.00 4.05
C SER A 42 7.14 -19.45 5.19
N VAL A 43 6.54 -18.74 6.16
CA VAL A 43 7.26 -18.25 7.35
C VAL A 43 7.94 -19.38 8.11
N TRP A 44 7.28 -20.53 8.25
CA TRP A 44 7.84 -21.69 8.95
C TRP A 44 8.94 -22.43 8.18
N THR A 45 8.89 -22.40 6.85
CA THR A 45 9.80 -23.16 6.00
C THR A 45 11.03 -22.33 5.60
N ASP A 46 10.81 -21.06 5.29
CA ASP A 46 11.81 -20.20 4.64
C ASP A 46 12.64 -19.40 5.67
N HIS A 47 12.09 -19.14 6.86
CA HIS A 47 12.79 -18.40 7.91
C HIS A 47 13.28 -19.31 9.04
N PRO A 48 14.50 -19.12 9.54
CA PRO A 48 15.04 -19.90 10.66
C PRO A 48 14.45 -19.44 12.00
N ILE A 49 13.17 -19.75 12.24
CA ILE A 49 12.38 -19.29 13.41
C ILE A 49 13.09 -19.58 14.74
N PHE A 50 13.75 -20.74 14.85
CA PHE A 50 14.48 -21.10 16.06
C PHE A 50 15.65 -20.14 16.37
N LEU A 51 16.44 -19.78 15.36
CA LEU A 51 17.54 -18.81 15.52
C LEU A 51 16.99 -17.41 15.84
N ILE A 52 15.92 -17.01 15.16
CA ILE A 52 15.24 -15.72 15.41
C ILE A 52 14.74 -15.66 16.86
N SER A 53 14.19 -16.75 17.38
CA SER A 53 13.68 -16.83 18.75
C SER A 53 14.80 -16.71 19.79
N ILE A 54 15.96 -17.32 19.54
CA ILE A 54 17.16 -17.17 20.39
C ILE A 54 17.63 -15.71 20.38
N ILE A 55 17.75 -15.10 19.21
CA ILE A 55 18.16 -13.69 19.07
C ILE A 55 17.21 -12.78 19.83
N TYR A 56 15.90 -13.00 19.69
CA TYR A 56 14.88 -12.26 20.42
C TYR A 56 15.05 -12.35 21.94
N LEU A 57 15.26 -13.56 22.48
CA LEU A 57 15.51 -13.76 23.91
C LEU A 57 16.82 -13.10 24.37
N CYS A 58 17.87 -13.15 23.57
CA CYS A 58 19.14 -12.46 23.85
C CYS A 58 18.97 -10.94 23.91
N LEU A 59 18.27 -10.35 22.94
CA LEU A 59 17.99 -8.90 22.90
C LEU A 59 17.10 -8.47 24.07
N LEU A 60 16.11 -9.28 24.42
CA LEU A 60 15.29 -9.08 25.62
C LEU A 60 16.14 -9.08 26.89
N GLY A 61 16.97 -10.12 27.08
CA GLY A 61 17.86 -10.22 28.23
C GLY A 61 18.82 -9.03 28.33
N LEU A 62 19.40 -8.61 27.20
CA LEU A 62 20.26 -7.44 27.13
C LEU A 62 19.51 -6.16 27.50
N SER A 63 18.30 -5.96 26.98
CA SER A 63 17.48 -4.79 27.30
C SER A 63 17.17 -4.71 28.80
N ILE A 64 16.79 -5.84 29.42
CA ILE A 64 16.52 -5.93 30.86
C ILE A 64 17.79 -5.66 31.66
N TYR A 65 18.92 -6.22 31.25
CA TYR A 65 20.22 -5.99 31.89
C TYR A 65 20.60 -4.51 31.87
N VAL A 66 20.50 -3.84 30.72
CA VAL A 66 20.80 -2.41 30.57
C VAL A 66 19.86 -1.56 31.42
N ILE A 67 18.57 -1.86 31.40
CA ILE A 67 17.56 -1.14 32.20
C ILE A 67 17.89 -1.27 33.69
N ASN A 68 18.11 -2.49 34.19
CA ASN A 68 18.46 -2.71 35.58
C ASN A 68 19.76 -1.99 35.96
N ARG A 69 20.75 -1.99 35.07
CA ARG A 69 22.02 -1.29 35.29
C ARG A 69 21.86 0.23 35.39
N ILE A 70 20.94 0.81 34.62
CA ILE A 70 20.59 2.23 34.70
C ILE A 70 19.84 2.52 36.01
N TYR A 71 18.88 1.68 36.39
CA TYR A 71 18.11 1.85 37.63
C TYR A 71 18.95 1.65 38.91
N GLU A 72 19.98 0.79 38.87
CA GLU A 72 20.95 0.64 39.96
C GLU A 72 21.72 1.95 40.22
N LYS A 73 21.97 2.74 39.17
CA LYS A 73 22.53 4.09 39.27
C LYS A 73 21.43 5.09 39.65
N LYS A 74 20.85 4.91 40.84
CA LYS A 74 19.78 5.76 41.43
C LYS A 74 20.13 7.25 41.58
N GLU A 75 21.35 7.65 41.26
CA GLU A 75 21.80 9.05 41.39
C GLU A 75 21.21 9.98 40.33
N PHE A 76 20.75 9.46 39.19
CA PHE A 76 20.24 10.30 38.09
C PHE A 76 18.85 10.93 38.32
N LEU A 77 18.11 10.50 39.35
CA LEU A 77 16.72 10.97 39.59
C LEU A 77 16.53 11.77 40.88
N LYS A 78 17.61 12.17 41.56
CA LYS A 78 17.51 13.09 42.72
C LYS A 78 17.40 14.54 42.23
N PHE A 79 16.24 14.91 41.73
CA PHE A 79 15.94 16.32 41.46
C PHE A 79 15.61 17.06 42.76
N ASN A 80 16.55 17.84 43.25
CA ASN A 80 16.50 18.47 44.57
C ASN A 80 15.66 19.77 44.61
N SER A 81 15.05 20.19 43.49
CA SER A 81 14.35 21.48 43.38
C SER A 81 13.01 21.34 42.65
N THR A 82 11.91 21.63 43.34
CA THR A 82 10.54 21.62 42.82
C THR A 82 10.37 22.54 41.61
N PHE A 83 11.04 23.71 41.61
CA PHE A 83 10.99 24.66 40.50
C PHE A 83 11.63 24.09 39.22
N LYS A 84 12.79 23.43 39.34
CA LYS A 84 13.44 22.77 38.20
C LYS A 84 12.56 21.65 37.64
N ASN A 85 11.87 20.89 38.49
CA ASN A 85 10.95 19.83 38.04
C ASN A 85 9.75 20.38 37.29
N ILE A 86 9.14 21.47 37.80
CA ILE A 86 8.03 22.13 37.12
C ILE A 86 8.49 22.66 35.75
N LEU A 87 9.63 23.35 35.70
CA LEU A 87 10.18 23.86 34.44
C LEU A 87 10.46 22.74 33.43
N LEU A 88 11.10 21.64 33.87
CA LEU A 88 11.44 20.52 33.00
C LEU A 88 10.19 19.79 32.50
N PHE A 89 9.18 19.63 33.37
CA PHE A 89 7.88 19.09 33.00
C PHE A 89 7.16 19.98 31.99
N THR A 90 7.14 21.30 32.19
CA THR A 90 6.54 22.25 31.24
C THR A 90 7.26 22.22 29.88
N VAL A 91 8.59 22.19 29.86
CA VAL A 91 9.37 22.06 28.62
C VAL A 91 9.05 20.74 27.91
N TYR A 92 8.98 19.64 28.65
CA TYR A 92 8.61 18.34 28.08
C TYR A 92 7.19 18.37 27.50
N LEU A 93 6.24 18.98 28.21
CA LEU A 93 4.84 19.07 27.79
C LEU A 93 4.67 19.94 26.52
N LEU A 94 5.46 21.01 26.39
CA LEU A 94 5.50 21.83 25.17
C LEU A 94 6.23 21.15 24.01
N ALA A 95 7.29 20.37 24.30
CA ALA A 95 8.02 19.63 23.28
C ALA A 95 7.22 18.41 22.76
N TYR A 96 6.37 17.81 23.60
CA TYR A 96 5.62 16.60 23.26
C TYR A 96 4.81 16.70 21.95
N PRO A 97 3.96 17.72 21.71
CA PRO A 97 3.22 17.83 20.45
C PRO A 97 4.13 18.02 19.22
N LEU A 98 5.26 18.71 19.36
CA LEU A 98 6.24 18.86 18.29
C LEU A 98 6.89 17.50 17.93
N ASN A 99 7.19 16.69 18.95
CA ASN A 99 7.71 15.34 18.75
C ASN A 99 6.68 14.39 18.13
N MET A 100 5.39 14.50 18.51
CA MET A 100 4.32 13.69 17.91
C MET A 100 4.11 14.03 16.44
N ARG A 101 4.20 15.30 16.07
CA ARG A 101 4.03 15.73 14.67
C ARG A 101 5.25 15.41 13.80
N GLY A 102 6.44 15.31 14.41
CA GLY A 102 7.71 15.00 13.74
C GLY A 102 8.21 16.11 12.80
N SER A 103 7.42 17.17 12.56
CA SER A 103 7.75 18.29 11.68
C SER A 103 7.19 19.62 12.21
N VAL A 104 7.94 20.70 11.97
CA VAL A 104 7.58 22.07 12.34
C VAL A 104 6.80 22.78 11.21
N GLY A 105 6.80 22.22 9.98
CA GLY A 105 6.23 22.83 8.77
C GLY A 105 4.70 22.74 8.66
N GLU A 106 4.15 22.79 7.44
CA GLU A 106 2.70 22.66 7.20
C GLU A 106 2.22 21.19 7.30
N TYR A 107 3.08 20.24 6.92
CA TYR A 107 2.78 18.82 6.90
C TYR A 107 3.43 18.07 8.07
N PRO A 108 2.74 17.10 8.69
CA PRO A 108 3.36 16.17 9.63
C PRO A 108 4.40 15.30 8.90
N LEU A 109 5.32 14.70 9.65
CA LEU A 109 6.33 13.81 9.09
C LEU A 109 5.66 12.64 8.35
N SER A 110 5.97 12.50 7.07
CA SER A 110 5.45 11.43 6.19
C SER A 110 6.56 10.47 5.77
N ILE A 111 6.17 9.33 5.21
CA ILE A 111 7.11 8.39 4.58
C ILE A 111 7.79 9.02 3.37
N GLU A 112 7.09 9.91 2.66
CA GLU A 112 7.61 10.61 1.49
C GLU A 112 8.85 11.44 1.82
N ASP A 113 8.93 11.98 3.04
CA ASP A 113 10.07 12.76 3.55
C ASP A 113 11.35 11.92 3.69
N SER A 114 11.26 10.59 3.62
CA SER A 114 12.44 9.71 3.65
C SER A 114 13.19 9.65 2.31
N THR A 115 12.64 10.27 1.24
CA THR A 115 13.22 10.27 -0.10
C THR A 115 14.33 11.32 -0.23
N ILE A 116 15.47 11.05 0.40
CA ILE A 116 16.59 11.99 0.50
C ILE A 116 17.62 11.85 -0.62
N SER A 117 17.62 10.73 -1.35
CA SER A 117 18.61 10.42 -2.38
C SER A 117 18.00 9.67 -3.57
N GLY A 118 18.73 9.59 -4.69
CA GLY A 118 18.34 8.75 -5.83
C GLY A 118 18.51 7.24 -5.57
N ASN A 119 19.00 6.82 -4.39
CA ASN A 119 19.19 5.43 -4.03
C ASN A 119 18.08 4.98 -3.05
N SER A 120 17.22 4.07 -3.50
CA SER A 120 16.08 3.58 -2.71
C SER A 120 16.51 2.90 -1.40
N PHE A 121 17.62 2.17 -1.38
CA PHE A 121 18.11 1.52 -0.17
C PHE A 121 18.44 2.54 0.93
N ILE A 122 19.12 3.64 0.56
CA ILE A 122 19.45 4.71 1.52
C ILE A 122 18.18 5.35 2.07
N ASN A 123 17.18 5.59 1.21
CA ASN A 123 15.92 6.20 1.62
C ASN A 123 15.12 5.30 2.58
N LEU A 124 15.22 3.98 2.42
CA LEU A 124 14.58 3.00 3.30
C LEU A 124 15.24 2.94 4.68
N LEU A 125 16.55 3.17 4.80
CA LEU A 125 17.24 3.18 6.11
C LEU A 125 16.68 4.22 7.09
N CYS A 126 16.08 5.30 6.58
CA CYS A 126 15.46 6.34 7.40
C CYS A 126 14.07 5.94 7.92
N GLN A 127 13.44 4.93 7.33
CA GLN A 127 12.13 4.45 7.73
C GLN A 127 12.24 3.43 8.87
N ASN A 128 11.17 3.32 9.65
CA ASN A 128 11.04 2.28 10.67
C ASN A 128 9.71 1.54 10.46
N GLY A 129 9.68 0.25 10.79
CA GLY A 129 8.48 -0.57 10.58
C GLY A 129 7.20 -0.04 11.21
N PHE A 130 7.27 0.74 12.30
CA PHE A 130 6.07 1.28 12.94
C PHE A 130 5.45 2.39 12.10
N LEU A 131 6.29 3.29 11.58
CA LEU A 131 5.89 4.35 10.67
C LEU A 131 5.31 3.75 9.38
N THR A 132 5.96 2.73 8.82
CA THR A 132 5.49 2.10 7.58
C THR A 132 4.23 1.27 7.77
N LEU A 133 4.04 0.65 8.94
CA LEU A 133 2.78 -0.01 9.29
C LEU A 133 1.63 0.99 9.42
N GLU A 134 1.84 2.14 10.07
CA GLU A 134 0.80 3.18 10.16
C GLU A 134 0.35 3.64 8.78
N ALA A 135 1.32 3.90 7.89
CA ALA A 135 0.99 4.26 6.52
C ALA A 135 0.32 3.11 5.75
N ALA A 136 0.75 1.86 5.94
CA ALA A 136 0.12 0.71 5.34
C ALA A 136 -1.35 0.55 5.78
N ILE A 137 -1.63 0.77 7.08
CA ILE A 137 -3.00 0.77 7.61
C ILE A 137 -3.83 1.89 6.95
N ARG A 138 -3.28 3.10 6.85
CA ARG A 138 -3.95 4.23 6.23
C ARG A 138 -4.23 3.98 4.75
N GLU A 139 -3.25 3.46 4.02
CA GLU A 139 -3.40 3.10 2.61
C GLU A 139 -4.44 2.00 2.42
N HIS A 140 -4.45 0.99 3.29
CA HIS A 140 -5.43 -0.09 3.27
C HIS A 140 -6.85 0.43 3.54
N GLN A 141 -7.02 1.30 4.53
CA GLN A 141 -8.30 1.95 4.83
C GLN A 141 -8.80 2.73 3.63
N ASN A 142 -7.96 3.57 3.04
CA ASN A 142 -8.30 4.36 1.84
C ASN A 142 -8.66 3.45 0.65
N SER A 143 -7.97 2.32 0.48
CA SER A 143 -8.26 1.37 -0.61
C SER A 143 -9.61 0.67 -0.47
N ARG A 144 -10.14 0.60 0.76
CA ARG A 144 -11.42 -0.02 1.10
C ARG A 144 -12.56 0.99 1.29
N GLU A 145 -12.29 2.28 1.17
CA GLU A 145 -13.36 3.27 1.03
C GLU A 145 -14.07 3.03 -0.30
N GLU A 146 -15.01 2.09 -0.31
CA GLU A 146 -16.03 2.00 -1.34
C GLU A 146 -16.84 3.29 -1.25
N LEU A 147 -16.44 4.30 -2.03
CA LEU A 147 -17.24 5.51 -2.17
C LEU A 147 -18.64 5.07 -2.58
N SER A 148 -19.63 5.39 -1.75
CA SER A 148 -21.03 5.11 -2.07
C SER A 148 -21.34 5.75 -3.42
N ASN A 149 -22.26 5.15 -4.19
CA ASN A 149 -22.75 5.78 -5.41
C ASN A 149 -23.19 7.23 -5.16
N GLU A 150 -23.73 7.54 -3.98
CA GLU A 150 -24.12 8.90 -3.61
C GLU A 150 -22.93 9.84 -3.40
N ASP A 151 -21.82 9.34 -2.85
CA ASP A 151 -20.62 10.13 -2.60
C ASP A 151 -19.88 10.41 -3.91
N LEU A 152 -19.77 9.39 -4.78
CA LEU A 152 -19.25 9.56 -6.14
C LEU A 152 -20.06 10.57 -6.94
N LEU A 153 -21.40 10.44 -6.95
CA LEU A 153 -22.25 11.38 -7.68
C LEU A 153 -22.02 12.81 -7.22
N LYS A 154 -21.96 13.05 -5.90
CA LYS A 154 -21.67 14.39 -5.35
C LYS A 154 -20.26 14.89 -5.72
N GLU A 155 -19.25 14.03 -5.64
CA GLU A 155 -17.86 14.36 -5.99
C GLU A 155 -17.75 14.84 -7.45
N TYR A 156 -18.44 14.15 -8.36
CA TYR A 156 -18.49 14.51 -9.78
C TYR A 156 -19.56 15.56 -10.14
N GLY A 157 -20.30 16.09 -9.15
CA GLY A 157 -21.26 17.17 -9.35
C GLY A 157 -22.64 16.74 -9.88
N TYR A 158 -22.98 15.45 -9.81
CA TYR A 158 -24.26 14.89 -10.22
C TYR A 158 -25.21 14.68 -9.04
N HIS A 159 -26.50 14.95 -9.24
CA HIS A 159 -27.55 14.68 -8.25
C HIS A 159 -28.12 13.26 -8.37
N SER A 160 -27.96 12.61 -9.52
CA SER A 160 -28.46 11.26 -9.77
C SER A 160 -27.65 10.55 -10.86
N ILE A 161 -27.68 9.21 -10.86
CA ILE A 161 -27.06 8.39 -11.93
C ILE A 161 -27.63 8.75 -13.30
N ASN A 162 -28.91 9.12 -13.39
CA ASN A 162 -29.55 9.49 -14.66
C ASN A 162 -28.96 10.77 -15.26
N GLU A 163 -28.52 11.71 -14.42
CA GLU A 163 -27.84 12.93 -14.85
C GLU A 163 -26.44 12.62 -15.41
N ALA A 164 -25.70 11.74 -14.74
CA ALA A 164 -24.40 11.27 -15.22
C ALA A 164 -24.53 10.51 -16.56
N LEU A 165 -25.57 9.67 -16.71
CA LEU A 165 -25.87 8.99 -17.97
C LEU A 165 -26.29 9.97 -19.08
N ALA A 166 -27.08 10.99 -18.73
CA ALA A 166 -27.50 12.04 -19.67
C ALA A 166 -26.32 12.83 -20.21
N ASP A 167 -25.36 13.19 -19.36
CA ASP A 167 -24.13 13.86 -19.77
C ASP A 167 -23.27 12.95 -20.66
N TYR A 168 -23.04 11.69 -20.23
CA TYR A 168 -22.24 10.72 -20.99
C TYR A 168 -22.80 10.44 -22.39
N TYR A 169 -24.12 10.25 -22.51
CA TYR A 169 -24.79 9.95 -23.78
C TYR A 169 -25.24 11.20 -24.56
N GLN A 170 -25.12 12.39 -23.97
CA GLN A 170 -25.61 13.66 -24.53
C GLN A 170 -27.10 13.61 -24.91
N LEU A 171 -27.92 13.03 -24.02
CA LEU A 171 -29.37 12.91 -24.17
C LEU A 171 -30.10 13.56 -23.00
N PRO A 172 -31.36 14.01 -23.16
CA PRO A 172 -32.14 14.53 -22.04
C PRO A 172 -32.27 13.49 -20.91
N VAL A 173 -32.25 13.94 -19.64
CA VAL A 173 -32.38 13.09 -18.44
C VAL A 173 -33.64 12.20 -18.51
N ASP A 174 -34.72 12.71 -19.09
CA ASP A 174 -35.98 12.00 -19.31
C ASP A 174 -35.86 10.79 -20.26
N SER A 175 -34.73 10.60 -20.92
CA SER A 175 -34.44 9.42 -21.74
C SER A 175 -34.05 8.20 -20.89
N PHE A 176 -33.68 8.41 -19.62
CA PHE A 176 -33.16 7.39 -18.70
C PHE A 176 -34.13 7.08 -17.57
N LEU A 177 -35.40 6.79 -17.90
CA LEU A 177 -36.47 6.50 -16.93
C LEU A 177 -36.41 5.09 -16.33
N ASN A 178 -35.56 4.21 -16.87
CA ASN A 178 -35.46 2.84 -16.38
C ASN A 178 -34.77 2.84 -15.01
N LYS A 179 -35.29 2.03 -14.06
CA LYS A 179 -34.75 1.94 -12.69
C LYS A 179 -33.36 1.30 -12.64
N ASN A 180 -32.99 0.52 -13.66
CA ASN A 180 -31.70 -0.13 -13.73
C ASN A 180 -30.79 0.56 -14.75
N TYR A 181 -29.82 1.34 -14.25
CA TYR A 181 -28.84 2.03 -15.10
C TYR A 181 -27.99 1.06 -15.92
N LEU A 182 -27.85 -0.20 -15.47
CA LEU A 182 -27.07 -1.23 -16.15
C LEU A 182 -27.62 -1.56 -17.54
N ASP A 183 -28.92 -1.37 -17.79
CA ASP A 183 -29.52 -1.61 -19.10
C ASP A 183 -29.04 -0.61 -20.16
N PHE A 184 -28.54 0.56 -19.73
CA PHE A 184 -27.93 1.55 -20.62
C PHE A 184 -26.43 1.33 -20.79
N VAL A 185 -25.75 0.68 -19.84
CA VAL A 185 -24.31 0.43 -19.89
C VAL A 185 -24.02 -0.88 -20.63
N PHE A 186 -24.78 -1.94 -20.35
CA PHE A 186 -24.61 -3.23 -21.00
C PHE A 186 -25.36 -3.27 -22.32
N LYS A 187 -24.61 -3.45 -23.40
CA LYS A 187 -25.17 -3.74 -24.73
C LYS A 187 -25.00 -5.21 -25.04
N LYS A 188 -26.05 -5.81 -25.59
CA LYS A 188 -26.01 -7.16 -26.14
C LYS A 188 -25.76 -7.06 -27.64
N THR A 189 -24.74 -7.78 -28.11
CA THR A 189 -24.47 -7.90 -29.56
C THR A 189 -25.58 -8.69 -30.24
N GLU A 190 -25.77 -8.46 -31.53
CA GLU A 190 -26.70 -9.26 -32.33
C GLU A 190 -26.28 -10.73 -32.38
N LYS A 191 -27.25 -11.62 -32.60
CA LYS A 191 -26.98 -13.05 -32.74
C LYS A 191 -26.35 -13.31 -34.11
N ASP A 192 -25.16 -13.91 -34.10
CA ASP A 192 -24.51 -14.37 -35.32
C ASP A 192 -24.69 -15.88 -35.49
N THR A 193 -25.49 -16.26 -36.49
CA THR A 193 -25.77 -17.66 -36.84
C THR A 193 -24.51 -18.44 -37.24
N LEU A 194 -23.48 -17.78 -37.75
CA LEU A 194 -22.21 -18.40 -38.15
C LEU A 194 -21.35 -18.74 -36.92
N LEU A 195 -21.30 -17.85 -35.94
CA LEU A 195 -20.61 -18.07 -34.66
C LEU A 195 -21.35 -19.09 -33.77
N GLU A 196 -22.68 -19.12 -33.82
CA GLU A 196 -23.48 -20.12 -33.09
C GLU A 196 -23.24 -21.53 -33.65
N LYS A 197 -23.11 -21.65 -34.97
CA LYS A 197 -22.84 -22.93 -35.64
C LYS A 197 -21.38 -23.36 -35.56
N ASN A 198 -20.44 -22.41 -35.50
CA ASN A 198 -19.00 -22.67 -35.43
C ASN A 198 -18.35 -21.77 -34.37
N PRO A 199 -18.48 -22.11 -33.07
CA PRO A 199 -17.87 -21.30 -32.02
C PRO A 199 -16.34 -21.38 -32.13
N PRO A 200 -15.63 -20.24 -32.29
CA PRO A 200 -14.18 -20.25 -32.37
C PRO A 200 -13.56 -20.47 -30.98
N ASN A 201 -12.34 -20.99 -30.95
CA ASN A 201 -11.52 -20.92 -29.74
C ASN A 201 -11.08 -19.47 -29.51
N VAL A 202 -11.34 -18.95 -28.31
CA VAL A 202 -10.91 -17.61 -27.91
C VAL A 202 -9.62 -17.72 -27.12
N VAL A 203 -8.56 -17.06 -27.60
CA VAL A 203 -7.29 -16.94 -26.88
C VAL A 203 -7.09 -15.47 -26.56
N PHE A 204 -7.06 -15.15 -25.26
CA PHE A 204 -6.75 -13.81 -24.77
C PHE A 204 -5.31 -13.78 -24.27
N ILE A 205 -4.51 -12.85 -24.78
CA ILE A 205 -3.11 -12.66 -24.38
C ILE A 205 -3.03 -11.27 -23.74
N LEU A 206 -2.85 -11.25 -22.41
CA LEU A 206 -2.58 -10.03 -21.66
C LEU A 206 -1.06 -9.82 -21.58
N ALA A 207 -0.56 -8.73 -22.16
CA ALA A 207 0.83 -8.35 -22.06
C ALA A 207 1.01 -7.34 -20.91
N GLU A 208 1.66 -7.77 -19.84
CA GLU A 208 1.91 -6.92 -18.67
C GLU A 208 2.85 -5.77 -19.02
N SER A 209 2.52 -4.56 -18.56
CA SER A 209 3.31 -3.34 -18.78
C SER A 209 3.60 -2.98 -20.25
N PHE A 210 2.87 -3.56 -21.20
CA PHE A 210 3.05 -3.31 -22.63
C PHE A 210 2.26 -2.07 -23.10
N GLY A 211 2.71 -0.89 -22.64
CA GLY A 211 2.10 0.39 -22.99
C GLY A 211 2.34 0.82 -24.44
N SER A 212 1.36 1.50 -25.04
CA SER A 212 1.43 2.00 -26.43
C SER A 212 2.56 3.01 -26.68
N TYR A 213 3.03 3.71 -25.64
CA TYR A 213 4.11 4.70 -25.77
C TYR A 213 5.38 4.11 -26.37
N TYR A 214 5.76 2.88 -25.96
CA TYR A 214 6.96 2.23 -26.47
C TYR A 214 6.84 1.87 -27.95
N LEU A 215 5.62 1.58 -28.43
CA LEU A 215 5.37 1.25 -29.84
C LEU A 215 5.70 2.41 -30.79
N ASN A 216 5.73 3.66 -30.30
CA ASN A 216 6.14 4.81 -31.11
C ASN A 216 7.62 4.75 -31.53
N PHE A 217 8.45 3.98 -30.84
CA PHE A 217 9.87 3.80 -31.16
C PHE A 217 10.13 2.53 -31.97
N HIS A 218 9.10 1.72 -32.24
CA HIS A 218 9.24 0.51 -33.02
C HIS A 218 9.66 0.85 -34.45
N SER A 219 10.73 0.21 -34.91
CA SER A 219 11.25 0.36 -36.26
C SER A 219 11.92 -0.93 -36.73
N LYS A 220 12.32 -0.99 -38.00
CA LYS A 220 13.08 -2.13 -38.53
C LYS A 220 14.40 -2.37 -37.81
N GLU A 221 14.99 -1.32 -37.23
CA GLU A 221 16.25 -1.37 -36.50
C GLU A 221 16.04 -1.63 -35.00
N LEU A 222 14.84 -1.30 -34.47
CA LEU A 222 14.44 -1.49 -33.08
C LEU A 222 13.11 -2.24 -33.00
N ASN A 223 13.17 -3.56 -33.09
CA ASN A 223 11.99 -4.41 -33.06
C ASN A 223 11.48 -4.64 -31.62
N LEU A 224 10.60 -3.76 -31.17
CA LEU A 224 9.92 -3.87 -29.87
C LEU A 224 8.77 -4.90 -29.83
N LEU A 225 8.33 -5.40 -30.99
CA LEU A 225 7.25 -6.39 -31.08
C LEU A 225 7.77 -7.84 -31.10
N GLY A 226 9.05 -8.03 -31.41
CA GLY A 226 9.65 -9.35 -31.54
C GLY A 226 8.85 -10.26 -32.48
N ASP A 227 8.60 -11.49 -32.03
CA ASP A 227 7.82 -12.47 -32.82
C ASP A 227 6.33 -12.11 -32.98
N PHE A 228 5.79 -11.24 -32.14
CA PHE A 228 4.41 -10.75 -32.27
C PHE A 228 4.22 -9.90 -33.54
N GLU A 229 5.28 -9.30 -34.08
CA GLU A 229 5.24 -8.49 -35.31
C GLU A 229 4.60 -9.27 -36.48
N LYS A 230 4.85 -10.58 -36.56
CA LYS A 230 4.31 -11.49 -37.58
C LYS A 230 2.79 -11.62 -37.52
N HIS A 231 2.20 -11.35 -36.37
CA HIS A 231 0.76 -11.46 -36.10
C HIS A 231 0.04 -10.10 -36.15
N ASN A 232 0.78 -8.98 -36.01
CA ASN A 232 0.23 -7.63 -35.98
C ASN A 232 -0.43 -7.18 -37.31
N THR A 233 -0.05 -7.77 -38.45
CA THR A 233 -0.56 -7.41 -39.79
C THR A 233 -1.72 -8.27 -40.28
N ARG A 234 -2.05 -9.37 -39.58
CA ARG A 234 -3.19 -10.23 -39.93
C ARG A 234 -4.47 -9.59 -39.38
N ARG A 235 -5.06 -8.70 -40.18
CA ARG A 235 -6.28 -7.91 -39.94
C ARG A 235 -7.17 -8.42 -38.80
N PHE A 236 -7.44 -7.52 -37.86
CA PHE A 236 -8.65 -7.49 -37.05
C PHE A 236 -9.81 -7.08 -37.95
N VAL A 237 -10.82 -7.94 -38.10
CA VAL A 237 -12.10 -7.55 -38.66
C VAL A 237 -12.82 -6.81 -37.53
N LEU A 238 -12.99 -5.50 -37.67
CA LEU A 238 -13.98 -4.73 -36.91
C LEU A 238 -15.33 -4.85 -37.63
#